data_AF-A0A527W443-F1
#
_entry.id   AF-A0A527W443-F1
#
_cell.length_a   1.000
_cell.length_b   1.000
_cell.length_c   1.000
_cell.angle_alpha   90.00
_cell.angle_beta   90.00
_cell.angle_gamma   90.00
#
_symmetry.space_group_name_H-M   'P 1'
#
loop_
_entity.id
_entity.type
_entity.pdbx_description
1 polymer ?
#
loop_
_entity_poly.entity_id
_entity_poly.type
_entity_poly.pdbx_seq_one_letter_code
_entity_poly.pdbx_strand_id
1 'polypeptide(L)'
;ALRLMRERITLHRRDIQKLVEAAVEEDVPGDWGGLWRRFRAVVETIPRRARIAELEPIVADLAALRDDVDKLLEIHMESTNLSGNESQSERQQSDSNTDS
;
A
#
# COMPACT_ATOMS: atom_id res chain seq x y z
N ALA A 1 -10.86 -21.35 8.24
CA ALA A 1 -11.14 -20.26 7.28
C ALA A 1 -11.51 -18.94 7.97
N LEU A 2 -12.63 -18.84 8.70
CA LEU A 2 -13.08 -17.57 9.31
C LEU A 2 -12.05 -16.91 10.25
N ARG A 3 -11.40 -17.70 11.11
CA ARG A 3 -10.34 -17.21 12.01
C ARG A 3 -9.17 -16.60 11.24
N LEU A 4 -8.71 -17.26 10.18
CA LEU A 4 -7.61 -16.80 9.34
C LEU A 4 -7.95 -15.47 8.63
N MET A 5 -9.18 -15.31 8.16
CA MET A 5 -9.61 -14.05 7.54
C MET A 5 -9.62 -12.90 8.54
N ARG A 6 -10.11 -13.13 9.77
CA ARG A 6 -10.07 -12.12 10.85
C ARG A 6 -8.64 -11.76 11.26
N GLU A 7 -7.76 -12.74 11.29
CA GLU A 7 -6.33 -12.54 11.54
C GLU A 7 -5.70 -11.67 10.45
N ARG A 8 -5.92 -11.98 9.17
CA ARG A 8 -5.45 -11.16 8.04
C ARG A 8 -5.94 -9.71 8.11
N ILE A 9 -7.24 -9.50 8.38
CA ILE A 9 -7.81 -8.15 8.57
C ILE A 9 -7.08 -7.42 9.69
N THR A 10 -6.82 -8.09 10.81
CA THR A 10 -6.15 -7.46 11.96
C THR A 10 -4.71 -7.09 11.63
N LEU A 11 -4.00 -7.95 10.90
CA LEU A 11 -2.64 -7.68 10.43
C LEU A 11 -2.59 -6.50 9.46
N HIS A 12 -3.40 -6.51 8.39
CA HIS A 12 -3.43 -5.40 7.43
C HIS A 12 -3.79 -4.07 8.10
N ARG A 13 -4.76 -4.05 9.02
CA ARG A 13 -5.11 -2.83 9.76
C ARG A 13 -3.94 -2.29 10.58
N ARG A 14 -3.23 -3.18 11.30
CA ARG A 14 -2.08 -2.79 12.11
C ARG A 14 -0.95 -2.26 11.24
N ASP A 15 -0.66 -2.94 10.14
CA ASP A 15 0.44 -2.58 9.28
C ASP A 15 0.18 -1.26 8.55
N ILE A 16 -1.01 -1.08 7.97
CA ILE A 16 -1.38 0.19 7.30
C ILE A 16 -1.28 1.35 8.30
N GLN A 17 -1.79 1.18 9.54
CA GLN A 17 -1.69 2.22 10.55
C GLN A 17 -0.24 2.59 10.85
N LYS A 18 0.64 1.59 11.04
CA LYS A 18 2.05 1.83 11.33
C LYS A 18 2.80 2.48 10.17
N LEU A 19 2.53 2.06 8.94
CA LEU A 19 3.19 2.60 7.76
C LEU A 19 2.77 4.05 7.51
N VAL A 20 1.49 4.37 7.69
CA VAL A 20 1.00 5.74 7.61
C VAL A 20 1.59 6.61 8.73
N GLU A 21 1.66 6.09 9.95
CA GLU A 21 2.29 6.79 11.09
C GLU A 21 3.77 7.10 10.82
N ALA A 22 4.52 6.09 10.35
CA ALA A 22 5.93 6.26 9.97
C ALA A 22 6.09 7.25 8.80
N ALA A 23 5.25 7.17 7.77
CA ALA A 23 5.30 8.08 6.63
C ALA A 23 5.05 9.53 7.04
N VAL A 24 4.14 9.77 7.99
CA VAL A 24 3.88 11.10 8.54
C VAL A 24 5.04 11.58 9.41
N GLU A 25 5.65 10.71 10.21
CA GLU A 25 6.83 11.03 11.03
C GLU A 25 8.04 11.40 10.15
N GLU A 26 8.21 10.72 9.02
CA GLU A 26 9.28 10.95 8.04
C GLU A 26 8.96 12.05 7.01
N ASP A 27 7.83 12.76 7.16
CA ASP A 27 7.34 13.82 6.25
C ASP A 27 7.32 13.39 4.76
N VAL A 28 6.95 12.13 4.52
CA VAL A 28 6.90 11.55 3.18
C VAL A 28 5.82 12.26 2.36
N PRO A 29 6.13 12.79 1.16
CA PRO A 29 5.12 13.40 0.30
C PRO A 29 4.12 12.35 -0.21
N GLY A 30 2.82 12.60 -0.01
CA GLY A 30 1.77 11.71 -0.50
C GLY A 30 0.37 12.11 0.00
N ASP A 31 -0.67 11.60 -0.66
CA ASP A 31 -2.06 11.78 -0.21
C ASP A 31 -2.41 10.79 0.93
N TRP A 32 -1.68 10.89 2.04
CA TRP A 32 -1.90 10.08 3.24
C TRP A 32 -3.29 10.32 3.84
N GLY A 33 -3.82 11.55 3.72
CA GLY A 33 -5.16 11.90 4.18
C GLY A 33 -6.26 11.19 3.37
N GLY A 34 -6.14 11.15 2.05
CA GLY A 34 -7.05 10.40 1.18
C GLY A 34 -6.96 8.89 1.42
N LEU A 35 -5.75 8.36 1.56
CA LEU A 35 -5.53 6.95 1.90
C LEU A 35 -6.16 6.59 3.25
N TRP A 36 -5.96 7.41 4.27
CA TRP A 36 -6.55 7.21 5.60
C TRP A 36 -8.07 7.23 5.58
N ARG A 37 -8.66 8.09 4.75
CA ARG A 37 -10.12 8.16 4.56
C ARG A 37 -10.67 6.88 3.92
N ARG A 38 -10.00 6.37 2.88
CA ARG A 38 -10.37 5.09 2.24
C ARG A 38 -10.24 3.92 3.22
N PHE A 39 -9.13 3.86 3.96
CA PHE A 39 -8.91 2.86 5.01
C PHE A 39 -10.03 2.87 6.05
N ARG A 40 -10.39 4.05 6.56
CA ARG A 40 -11.46 4.18 7.55
C ARG A 40 -12.81 3.70 7.02
N ALA A 41 -13.15 4.06 5.78
CA ALA A 41 -14.38 3.59 5.14
C ALA A 41 -14.44 2.05 5.09
N VAL A 42 -13.35 1.39 4.70
CA VAL A 42 -13.28 -0.09 4.68
C VAL A 42 -13.45 -0.66 6.09
N VAL A 43 -12.74 -0.12 7.09
CA VAL A 43 -12.82 -0.62 8.47
C VAL A 43 -14.22 -0.45 9.07
N GLU A 44 -14.89 0.66 8.77
CA GLU A 44 -16.25 0.94 9.25
C GLU A 44 -17.31 0.00 8.63
N THR A 45 -17.04 -0.58 7.44
CA THR A 45 -17.94 -1.56 6.81
C THR A 45 -17.89 -2.94 7.46
N ILE A 46 -16.90 -3.24 8.30
CA ILE A 46 -16.69 -4.57 8.89
C ILE A 46 -17.84 -4.93 9.83
N PRO A 47 -18.69 -5.92 9.51
CA PRO A 47 -19.81 -6.29 10.36
C PRO A 47 -19.33 -6.90 11.69
N ARG A 48 -19.97 -6.54 12.81
CA ARG A 48 -19.71 -7.18 14.13
C ARG A 48 -19.88 -8.71 14.08
N ARG A 49 -20.79 -9.21 13.24
CA ARG A 49 -21.04 -10.65 13.00
C ARG A 49 -20.88 -11.01 11.52
N ALA A 50 -19.66 -10.90 11.00
CA ALA A 50 -19.37 -11.25 9.61
C ALA A 50 -19.24 -12.76 9.37
N ARG A 51 -19.83 -13.23 8.27
CA ARG A 51 -19.60 -14.51 7.60
C ARG A 51 -18.36 -14.41 6.70
N ILE A 52 -17.80 -15.55 6.29
CA ILE A 52 -16.60 -15.60 5.45
C ILE A 52 -16.78 -14.82 4.14
N ALA A 53 -17.93 -15.01 3.47
CA ALA A 53 -18.24 -14.33 2.20
C ALA A 53 -18.29 -12.79 2.32
N GLU A 54 -18.55 -12.27 3.52
CA GLU A 54 -18.56 -10.82 3.78
C GLU A 54 -17.15 -10.30 4.12
N LEU A 55 -16.26 -11.17 4.62
CA LEU A 55 -14.88 -10.79 4.97
C LEU A 55 -13.91 -10.87 3.80
N GLU A 56 -14.19 -11.70 2.80
CA GLU A 56 -13.35 -11.86 1.62
C GLU A 56 -13.14 -10.54 0.84
N PRO A 57 -14.20 -9.78 0.46
CA PRO A 57 -13.99 -8.49 -0.20
C PRO A 57 -13.26 -7.49 0.71
N ILE A 58 -13.52 -7.51 2.02
CA ILE A 58 -12.84 -6.63 2.99
C ILE A 58 -11.33 -6.92 3.05
N VAL A 59 -10.94 -8.19 3.01
CA VAL A 59 -9.52 -8.58 2.96
C VAL A 59 -8.87 -8.09 1.67
N ALA A 60 -9.56 -8.23 0.53
CA ALA A 60 -9.06 -7.73 -0.75
C ALA A 60 -8.89 -6.20 -0.74
N ASP A 61 -9.87 -5.46 -0.22
CA ASP A 61 -9.80 -4.00 -0.11
C ASP A 61 -8.66 -3.54 0.81
N LEU A 62 -8.45 -4.22 1.95
CA LEU A 62 -7.34 -3.94 2.85
C LEU A 62 -5.98 -4.29 2.22
N ALA A 63 -5.90 -5.34 1.41
CA ALA A 63 -4.69 -5.68 0.69
C ALA A 63 -4.36 -4.62 -0.39
N ALA A 64 -5.35 -4.18 -1.16
CA ALA A 64 -5.17 -3.12 -2.15
C ALA A 64 -4.75 -1.79 -1.50
N LEU A 65 -5.31 -1.44 -0.33
CA LEU A 65 -4.87 -0.28 0.43
C LEU A 65 -3.43 -0.42 0.92
N ARG A 66 -3.00 -1.62 1.29
CA ARG A 66 -1.61 -1.88 1.68
C ARG A 66 -0.68 -1.68 0.48
N ASP A 67 -1.02 -2.21 -0.68
CA ASP A 67 -0.23 -2.04 -1.90
C ASP A 67 -0.13 -0.55 -2.30
N ASP A 68 -1.20 0.24 -2.11
CA ASP A 68 -1.16 1.69 -2.33
C ASP A 68 -0.22 2.42 -1.37
N VAL A 69 -0.17 2.01 -0.10
CA VAL A 69 0.79 2.53 0.89
C VAL A 69 2.21 2.19 0.45
N ASP A 70 2.46 0.92 0.12
CA ASP A 70 3.78 0.44 -0.26
C ASP A 70 4.27 1.18 -1.51
N LYS A 71 3.42 1.41 -2.51
CA LYS A 71 3.77 2.22 -3.70
C LYS A 71 4.15 3.66 -3.37
N LEU A 72 3.42 4.33 -2.47
CA LEU A 72 3.76 5.71 -2.07
C LEU A 72 5.12 5.76 -1.37
N LEU A 73 5.41 4.77 -0.52
CA LEU A 73 6.70 4.65 0.15
C LEU A 73 7.83 4.32 -0.83
N GLU A 74 7.60 3.40 -1.76
CA GLU A 74 8.57 3.04 -2.81
C GLU A 74 8.93 4.25 -3.68
N ILE A 75 7.93 5.02 -4.15
CA ILE A 75 8.15 6.25 -4.93
C ILE A 75 9.02 7.24 -4.12
N HIS A 76 8.74 7.39 -2.82
CA HIS A 76 9.57 8.24 -1.97
C HIS A 76 11.00 7.72 -1.87
N MET A 77 11.18 6.43 -1.60
CA MET A 77 12.50 5.81 -1.52
C MET A 77 13.28 5.96 -2.83
N GLU A 78 12.66 5.73 -3.98
CA GLU A 78 13.29 5.92 -5.29
C GLU A 78 13.68 7.39 -5.51
N SER A 79 12.80 8.33 -5.19
CA SER A 79 13.09 9.77 -5.32
C SER A 79 14.23 10.26 -4.42
N THR A 80 14.30 9.75 -3.18
CA THR A 80 15.37 10.06 -2.22
C THR A 80 16.69 9.41 -2.65
N ASN A 81 16.66 8.17 -3.17
CA ASN A 81 17.86 7.50 -3.68
C ASN A 81 18.39 8.15 -4.97
N LEU A 82 17.50 8.64 -5.84
CA LEU A 82 17.87 9.41 -7.04
C LEU A 82 18.49 10.76 -6.67
N SER A 83 17.94 11.47 -5.68
CA SER A 83 18.50 12.71 -5.13
C SER A 83 19.90 12.52 -4.49
N GLY A 84 20.23 11.31 -4.04
CA GLY A 84 21.54 10.97 -3.47
C GLY A 84 22.59 10.55 -4.51
N ASN A 85 22.21 10.34 -5.77
CA ASN A 85 23.14 9.83 -6.79
C ASN A 85 22.82 10.35 -8.21
N GLU A 86 22.77 11.67 -8.41
CA GLU A 86 22.85 12.28 -9.75
C GLU A 86 24.31 12.39 -10.24
N SER A 87 25.01 11.27 -10.25
CA SER A 87 26.15 11.07 -11.15
C SER A 87 26.18 9.62 -11.58
N GLN A 88 25.35 9.28 -12.57
CA GLN A 88 25.86 8.99 -13.91
C GLN A 88 24.73 8.49 -14.82
N SER A 89 24.52 9.31 -15.85
CA SER A 89 24.28 8.88 -17.23
C SER A 89 23.05 8.01 -17.47
N GLU A 90 21.97 8.70 -17.83
CA GLU A 90 20.98 8.18 -18.76
C GLU A 90 21.66 7.42 -19.90
N ARG A 91 21.33 6.14 -20.02
CA ARG A 91 21.30 5.46 -21.30
C ARG A 91 19.96 4.77 -21.43
N GLN A 92 19.02 5.52 -22.00
CA GLN A 92 17.99 4.93 -22.85
C GLN A 92 18.66 3.95 -23.81
N GLN A 93 18.37 2.66 -23.64
CA GLN A 93 18.36 1.73 -24.75
C GLN A 93 16.97 1.14 -24.84
N SER A 94 16.17 1.80 -25.69
CA SER A 94 15.09 1.15 -26.39
C SER A 94 15.72 0.12 -27.32
N ASP A 95 15.67 -1.15 -26.95
CA ASP A 95 15.89 -2.24 -27.90
C ASP A 95 14.57 -3.01 -28.01
N SER A 96 13.71 -2.49 -28.88
CA SER A 96 12.70 -3.28 -29.56
C SER A 96 13.42 -4.36 -30.36
N ASN A 97 13.10 -5.63 -30.14
CA ASN A 97 13.18 -6.63 -31.21
C ASN A 97 12.13 -7.73 -30.98
N THR A 98 11.25 -7.78 -31.97
CA THR A 98 10.16 -8.71 -32.21
C THR A 98 10.70 -9.89 -33.02
N ASP A 99 10.24 -11.10 -32.68
CA ASP A 99 10.03 -12.28 -33.55
C ASP A 99 11.25 -13.13 -33.99
N SER A 100 11.32 -14.36 -33.47
CA SER A 100 11.45 -15.63 -34.23
C SER A 100 11.09 -16.83 -33.35
#